data_AF-A0A968IQ42-F1
#
_entry.id   AF-A0A968IQ42-F1
#
_cell.length_a   1.000
_cell.length_b   1.000
_cell.length_c   1.000
_cell.angle_alpha   90.00
_cell.angle_beta   90.00
_cell.angle_gamma   90.00
#
_symmetry.space_group_name_H-M   'P 1'
#
loop_
_entity.id
_entity.type
_entity.pdbx_description
1 polymer ?
#
loop_
_entity_poly.entity_id
_entity_poly.type
_entity_poly.pdbx_seq_one_letter_code
_entity_poly.pdbx_strand_id
1 'polypeptide(L)'
;MRTEALTLPGFTHDLYAGYLILFALSQANVDFGADLQARGLQMVGTNRPAGVSLPGGRAAVIATDMEANIAEAERLAPGDGAGWAEMIQTIGQYAPQVFSLLKMNLTHPQSADFIQQLMTPDGKHPSTFANDFLVSARDVLTSLYKSEAWQGILAPWVLHSGHGPEDANQWILDTRSLH
;
A
#
# COMPACT_ATOMS: atom_id res chain seq x y z
N MET A 1 1.02 -18.70 17.50
CA MET A 1 2.26 -18.70 16.69
C MET A 1 3.02 -19.98 16.99
N ARG A 2 3.57 -20.65 15.98
CA ARG A 2 4.29 -21.92 16.16
C ARG A 2 5.62 -21.84 15.39
N THR A 3 6.73 -22.01 16.09
CA THR A 3 8.08 -21.91 15.53
C THR A 3 8.71 -23.29 15.45
N GLU A 4 9.19 -23.71 14.27
CA GLU A 4 9.72 -25.06 14.05
C GLU A 4 11.00 -25.11 13.20
N ALA A 5 11.87 -26.08 13.46
CA ALA A 5 13.05 -26.35 12.65
C ALA A 5 12.70 -27.35 11.52
N LEU A 6 12.27 -26.83 10.37
CA LEU A 6 11.68 -27.62 9.29
C LEU A 6 12.64 -27.96 8.14
N THR A 7 13.74 -27.22 8.01
CA THR A 7 14.64 -27.34 6.86
C THR A 7 16.04 -27.77 7.30
N LEU A 8 16.93 -26.83 7.60
CA LEU A 8 18.33 -27.08 7.92
C LEU A 8 18.59 -26.87 9.42
N PRO A 9 19.58 -27.57 10.01
CA PRO A 9 20.02 -27.31 11.38
C PRO A 9 20.39 -25.83 11.59
N GLY A 10 19.94 -25.26 12.69
CA GLY A 10 20.17 -23.85 13.02
C GLY A 10 19.14 -22.87 12.43
N PHE A 11 18.20 -23.32 11.61
CA PHE A 11 17.12 -22.49 11.06
C PHE A 11 15.76 -22.84 11.67
N THR A 12 15.00 -21.82 12.07
CA THR A 12 13.63 -21.94 12.58
C THR A 12 12.67 -21.15 11.71
N HIS A 13 11.42 -21.61 11.62
CA HIS A 13 10.38 -21.08 10.75
C HIS A 13 9.12 -20.84 11.57
N ASP A 14 8.53 -19.66 11.42
CA ASP A 14 7.23 -19.38 12.02
C ASP A 14 6.12 -19.88 11.10
N LEU A 15 5.58 -21.03 11.47
CA LEU A 15 4.43 -21.60 10.79
C LEU A 15 3.20 -20.73 11.05
N TYR A 16 2.48 -20.46 9.96
CA TYR A 16 1.21 -19.71 9.95
C TYR A 16 1.33 -18.22 10.34
N ALA A 17 2.55 -17.67 10.41
CA ALA A 17 2.80 -16.27 10.78
C ALA A 17 3.06 -15.37 9.55
N GLY A 18 2.21 -15.48 8.50
CA GLY A 18 2.46 -14.79 7.23
C GLY A 18 2.24 -13.28 7.25
N TYR A 19 1.36 -12.77 8.11
CA TYR A 19 0.90 -11.37 8.07
C TYR A 19 0.68 -10.78 9.47
N LEU A 20 1.70 -10.81 10.33
CA LEU A 20 1.64 -10.23 11.68
C LEU A 20 1.36 -8.72 11.69
N ILE A 21 1.70 -8.01 10.61
CA ILE A 21 1.35 -6.59 10.44
C ILE A 21 -0.16 -6.36 10.46
N LEU A 22 -0.96 -7.26 9.88
CA LEU A 22 -2.41 -7.14 9.90
C LEU A 22 -2.96 -7.32 11.31
N PHE A 23 -2.35 -8.19 12.13
CA PHE A 23 -2.68 -8.26 13.54
C PHE A 23 -2.34 -6.94 14.25
N ALA A 24 -1.13 -6.41 14.06
CA ALA A 24 -0.68 -5.16 14.69
C ALA A 24 -1.64 -3.98 14.42
N LEU A 25 -2.16 -3.90 13.19
CA LEU A 25 -3.09 -2.85 12.74
C LEU A 25 -4.57 -3.18 13.01
N SER A 26 -4.88 -4.35 13.58
CA SER A 26 -6.26 -4.80 13.78
C SER A 26 -6.88 -4.29 15.08
N GLN A 27 -8.22 -4.23 15.10
CA GLN A 27 -8.99 -4.05 16.33
C GLN A 27 -8.68 -5.13 17.37
N ALA A 28 -8.33 -6.36 16.96
CA ALA A 28 -7.95 -7.41 17.91
C ALA A 28 -6.68 -7.06 18.71
N ASN A 29 -5.72 -6.35 18.11
CA ASN A 29 -4.56 -5.86 18.86
C ASN A 29 -4.92 -4.67 19.78
N VAL A 30 -5.91 -3.85 19.41
CA VAL A 30 -6.46 -2.83 20.33
C VAL A 30 -7.12 -3.49 21.54
N ASP A 31 -7.92 -4.53 21.32
CA ASP A 31 -8.70 -5.18 22.37
C ASP A 31 -7.84 -6.08 23.28
N PHE A 32 -6.87 -6.80 22.71
CA PHE A 32 -6.10 -7.84 23.41
C PHE A 32 -4.59 -7.59 23.50
N GLY A 33 -4.09 -6.53 22.88
CA GLY A 33 -2.64 -6.28 22.76
C GLY A 33 -1.95 -6.13 24.12
N ALA A 34 -2.57 -5.43 25.07
CA ALA A 34 -2.03 -5.26 26.42
C ALA A 34 -1.92 -6.60 27.18
N ASP A 35 -2.94 -7.45 27.09
CA ASP A 35 -2.94 -8.77 27.71
C ASP A 35 -1.88 -9.69 27.09
N LEU A 36 -1.70 -9.61 25.77
CA LEU A 36 -0.67 -10.36 25.06
C LEU A 36 0.74 -9.87 25.41
N GLN A 37 0.94 -8.56 25.51
CA GLN A 37 2.20 -7.96 25.95
C GLN A 37 2.56 -8.37 27.38
N ALA A 38 1.59 -8.38 28.30
CA ALA A 38 1.77 -8.88 29.66
C ALA A 38 2.16 -10.37 29.71
N ARG A 39 1.85 -11.13 28.66
CA ARG A 39 2.23 -12.54 28.47
C ARG A 39 3.52 -12.72 27.66
N GLY A 40 4.21 -11.63 27.33
CA GLY A 40 5.51 -11.63 26.66
C GLY A 40 5.48 -11.40 25.15
N LEU A 41 4.33 -11.04 24.56
CA LEU A 41 4.32 -10.62 23.16
C LEU A 41 5.06 -9.28 23.01
N GLN A 42 6.12 -9.28 22.21
CA GLN A 42 6.79 -8.07 21.78
C GLN A 42 6.72 -7.96 20.26
N MET A 43 6.03 -6.94 19.77
CA MET A 43 6.02 -6.60 18.35
C MET A 43 7.27 -5.78 18.03
N VAL A 44 8.09 -6.29 17.11
CA VAL A 44 9.30 -5.60 16.65
C VAL A 44 9.05 -5.05 15.25
N GLY A 45 9.16 -3.73 15.11
CA GLY A 45 9.04 -3.05 13.82
C GLY A 45 10.35 -2.98 13.06
N THR A 46 10.27 -2.57 11.79
CA THR A 46 11.42 -2.22 10.95
C THR A 46 11.19 -0.83 10.36
N ASN A 47 12.27 -0.06 10.17
CA ASN A 47 12.22 1.19 9.41
C ASN A 47 12.32 0.98 7.90
N ARG A 48 12.51 -0.27 7.45
CA ARG A 48 12.60 -0.69 6.04
C ARG A 48 11.65 -1.86 5.80
N PRO A 49 10.34 -1.60 5.71
CA PRO A 49 9.31 -2.64 5.63
C PRO A 49 9.30 -3.42 4.32
N ALA A 50 9.81 -2.86 3.22
CA ALA A 50 9.79 -3.52 1.92
C ALA A 50 11.06 -3.24 1.11
N GLY A 51 11.39 -4.19 0.24
CA GLY A 51 12.51 -4.10 -0.69
C GLY A 51 12.24 -4.93 -1.93
N VAL A 52 12.80 -4.52 -3.07
CA VAL A 52 12.81 -5.30 -4.31
C VAL A 52 14.25 -5.55 -4.74
N SER A 53 14.51 -6.75 -5.24
CA SER A 53 15.80 -7.11 -5.86
C SER A 53 15.56 -7.51 -7.31
N LEU A 54 16.27 -6.85 -8.21
CA LEU A 54 16.26 -7.10 -9.65
C LEU A 54 17.59 -7.72 -10.10
N PRO A 55 17.62 -8.35 -11.29
CA PRO A 55 18.87 -8.83 -11.88
C PRO A 55 19.91 -7.71 -12.02
N GLY A 56 21.19 -8.08 -11.85
CA GLY A 56 22.32 -7.16 -11.94
C GLY A 56 22.59 -6.37 -10.66
N GLY A 57 22.04 -6.78 -9.52
CA GLY A 57 22.28 -6.14 -8.22
C GLY A 57 21.52 -4.83 -8.02
N ARG A 58 20.57 -4.53 -8.91
CA ARG A 58 19.68 -3.37 -8.77
C ARG A 58 18.64 -3.67 -7.71
N ALA A 59 18.37 -2.70 -6.84
CA ALA A 59 17.42 -2.84 -5.76
C ALA A 59 16.83 -1.49 -5.37
N ALA A 60 15.66 -1.52 -4.74
CA ALA A 60 15.06 -0.38 -4.07
C ALA A 60 14.54 -0.83 -2.70
N VAL A 61 14.41 0.12 -1.77
CA VAL A 61 13.89 -0.10 -0.42
C VAL A 61 12.88 0.99 -0.11
N ILE A 62 11.72 0.61 0.45
CA ILE A 62 10.80 1.55 1.06
C ILE A 62 11.12 1.62 2.55
N ALA A 63 11.22 2.85 3.06
CA ALA A 63 11.32 3.18 4.46
C ALA A 63 9.96 3.64 5.02
N THR A 64 9.84 3.66 6.34
CA THR A 64 8.70 4.30 7.03
C THR A 64 8.78 5.83 7.06
N ASP A 65 9.91 6.40 6.61
CA ASP A 65 10.18 7.83 6.57
C ASP A 65 9.99 8.38 5.15
N MET A 66 9.26 9.50 5.04
CA MET A 66 8.92 10.10 3.76
C MET A 66 10.14 10.66 3.04
N GLU A 67 10.99 11.40 3.75
CA GLU A 67 12.16 12.05 3.17
C GLU A 67 13.17 11.02 2.67
N ALA A 68 13.34 9.91 3.42
CA ALA A 68 14.14 8.78 3.01
C ALA A 68 13.63 8.13 1.72
N ASN A 69 12.30 8.01 1.54
CA ASN A 69 11.71 7.48 0.32
C ASN A 69 11.91 8.42 -0.88
N ILE A 70 11.73 9.73 -0.69
CA ILE A 70 12.02 10.74 -1.73
C ILE A 70 13.50 10.67 -2.14
N ALA A 71 14.40 10.61 -1.17
CA ALA A 71 15.83 10.54 -1.42
C ALA A 71 16.23 9.25 -2.14
N GLU A 72 15.65 8.10 -1.76
CA GLU A 72 15.91 6.82 -2.42
C GLU A 72 15.41 6.80 -3.86
N ALA A 73 14.19 7.30 -4.11
CA ALA A 73 13.63 7.42 -5.45
C ALA A 73 14.52 8.32 -6.33
N GLU A 74 14.91 9.51 -5.84
CA GLU A 74 15.78 10.43 -6.56
C GLU A 74 17.17 9.85 -6.83
N ARG A 75 17.73 9.09 -5.87
CA ARG A 75 19.00 8.38 -6.04
C ARG A 75 18.92 7.33 -7.14
N LEU A 76 17.76 6.67 -7.30
CA LEU A 76 17.55 5.63 -8.30
C LEU A 76 17.38 6.22 -9.70
N ALA A 77 16.62 7.32 -9.83
CA ALA A 77 16.56 8.10 -11.06
C ALA A 77 16.18 9.56 -10.79
N PRO A 78 16.85 10.55 -11.41
CA PRO A 78 16.50 11.95 -11.23
C PRO A 78 15.06 12.28 -11.64
N GLY A 79 14.33 12.91 -10.72
CA GLY A 79 12.92 13.26 -10.84
C GLY A 79 11.95 12.26 -10.19
N ASP A 80 12.38 11.03 -9.91
CA ASP A 80 11.50 10.02 -9.29
C ASP A 80 11.15 10.40 -7.84
N GLY A 81 11.99 11.18 -7.14
CA GLY A 81 11.67 11.71 -5.82
C GLY A 81 10.49 12.69 -5.84
N ALA A 82 10.41 13.53 -6.88
CA ALA A 82 9.27 14.40 -7.08
C ALA A 82 7.99 13.60 -7.41
N GLY A 83 8.12 12.57 -8.25
CA GLY A 83 7.02 11.65 -8.55
C GLY A 83 6.47 10.95 -7.31
N TRP A 84 7.35 10.58 -6.36
CA TRP A 84 6.92 9.97 -5.09
C TRP A 84 6.14 10.96 -4.21
N ALA A 85 6.64 12.18 -4.08
CA ALA A 85 5.95 13.23 -3.32
C ALA A 85 4.57 13.54 -3.92
N GLU A 86 4.48 13.64 -5.25
CA GLU A 86 3.23 13.84 -5.98
C GLU A 86 2.25 12.69 -5.72
N MET A 87 2.70 11.44 -5.87
CA MET A 87 1.85 10.27 -5.68
C MET A 87 1.25 10.22 -4.27
N ILE A 88 2.06 10.47 -3.23
CA ILE A 88 1.57 10.48 -1.85
C ILE A 88 0.61 11.64 -1.60
N GLN A 89 0.88 12.82 -2.16
CA GLN A 89 -0.02 13.96 -2.04
C GLN A 89 -1.39 13.63 -2.66
N THR A 90 -1.41 13.05 -3.86
CA THR A 90 -2.64 12.66 -4.56
C THR A 90 -3.43 11.61 -3.77
N ILE A 91 -2.77 10.56 -3.28
CA ILE A 91 -3.41 9.55 -2.43
C ILE A 91 -3.98 10.18 -1.15
N GLY A 92 -3.22 11.08 -0.51
CA GLY A 92 -3.64 11.76 0.71
C GLY A 92 -4.89 12.62 0.54
N GLN A 93 -5.10 13.21 -0.65
CA GLN A 93 -6.32 13.98 -0.96
C GLN A 93 -7.57 13.10 -0.98
N TYR A 94 -7.46 11.87 -1.48
CA TYR A 94 -8.59 10.96 -1.65
C TYR A 94 -8.81 10.02 -0.47
N ALA A 95 -7.80 9.80 0.36
CA ALA A 95 -7.83 8.85 1.47
C ALA A 95 -9.08 8.98 2.36
N PRO A 96 -9.49 10.18 2.86
CA PRO A 96 -10.67 10.29 3.73
C PRO A 96 -11.96 9.79 3.07
N GLN A 97 -12.12 10.04 1.78
CA GLN A 97 -13.32 9.69 1.01
C GLN A 97 -13.33 8.19 0.68
N VAL A 98 -12.20 7.65 0.22
CA VAL A 98 -12.04 6.22 -0.07
C VAL A 98 -12.21 5.39 1.20
N PHE A 99 -11.59 5.77 2.32
CA PHE A 99 -11.78 5.06 3.60
C PHE A 99 -13.19 5.16 4.16
N SER A 100 -13.89 6.27 3.93
CA SER A 100 -15.29 6.38 4.30
C SER A 100 -16.13 5.38 3.51
N LEU A 101 -15.94 5.31 2.19
CA LEU A 101 -16.64 4.36 1.32
C LEU A 101 -16.37 2.90 1.71
N LEU A 102 -15.11 2.55 2.02
CA LEU A 102 -14.73 1.20 2.46
C LEU A 102 -15.38 0.74 3.78
N LYS A 103 -15.89 1.68 4.59
CA LYS A 103 -16.63 1.39 5.83
C LYS A 103 -18.15 1.30 5.61
N MET A 104 -18.64 1.64 4.42
CA MET A 104 -20.08 1.64 4.13
C MET A 104 -20.56 0.27 3.68
N ASN A 105 -21.85 0.00 3.90
CA ASN A 105 -22.54 -1.08 3.18
C ASN A 105 -22.80 -0.61 1.74
N LEU A 106 -22.02 -1.13 0.79
CA LEU A 106 -22.07 -0.73 -0.62
C LEU A 106 -23.38 -1.11 -1.33
N THR A 107 -24.23 -1.93 -0.71
CA THR A 107 -25.56 -2.27 -1.25
C THR A 107 -26.66 -1.32 -0.78
N HIS A 108 -26.35 -0.32 0.05
CA HIS A 108 -27.32 0.63 0.58
C HIS A 108 -27.43 1.87 -0.33
N PRO A 109 -28.62 2.48 -0.54
CA PRO A 109 -28.76 3.65 -1.43
C PRO A 109 -27.82 4.82 -1.09
N GLN A 110 -27.52 5.01 0.20
CA GLN A 110 -26.59 6.05 0.66
C GLN A 110 -25.16 5.89 0.11
N SER A 111 -24.69 4.67 -0.18
CA SER A 111 -23.38 4.50 -0.82
C SER A 111 -23.43 4.85 -2.30
N ALA A 112 -24.57 4.68 -2.98
CA ALA A 112 -24.74 5.09 -4.36
C ALA A 112 -24.66 6.61 -4.51
N ASP A 113 -25.29 7.37 -3.61
CA ASP A 113 -25.19 8.84 -3.58
C ASP A 113 -23.75 9.29 -3.33
N PHE A 114 -23.04 8.63 -2.42
CA PHE A 114 -21.64 8.94 -2.12
C PHE A 114 -20.72 8.63 -3.32
N ILE A 115 -20.92 7.49 -3.99
CA ILE A 115 -20.18 7.14 -5.21
C ILE A 115 -20.48 8.15 -6.32
N GLN A 116 -21.75 8.56 -6.49
CA GLN A 116 -22.13 9.57 -7.49
C GLN A 116 -21.44 10.90 -7.21
N GLN A 117 -21.39 11.36 -5.96
CA GLN A 117 -20.70 12.60 -5.60
C GLN A 117 -19.19 12.51 -5.85
N LEU A 118 -18.59 11.34 -5.61
CA LEU A 118 -17.17 11.12 -5.81
C LEU A 118 -16.80 11.04 -7.31
N MET A 119 -17.64 10.39 -8.11
CA MET A 119 -17.37 10.16 -9.54
C MET A 119 -17.84 11.30 -10.44
N THR A 120 -19.01 11.86 -10.15
CA THR A 120 -19.70 12.83 -11.02
C THR A 120 -20.44 13.88 -10.18
N PRO A 121 -19.74 14.79 -9.47
CA PRO A 121 -20.34 15.69 -8.47
C PRO A 121 -21.50 16.55 -9.00
N ASP A 122 -21.44 16.94 -10.27
CA ASP A 122 -22.45 17.77 -10.95
C ASP A 122 -23.46 16.94 -11.78
N GLY A 123 -23.32 15.62 -11.76
CA GLY A 123 -24.13 14.67 -12.52
C GLY A 123 -23.84 14.62 -14.03
N LYS A 124 -22.83 15.34 -14.52
CA LYS A 124 -22.53 15.47 -15.97
C LYS A 124 -21.07 15.22 -16.32
N HIS A 125 -20.13 15.64 -15.49
CA HIS A 125 -18.70 15.61 -15.78
C HIS A 125 -17.95 14.75 -14.76
N PRO A 126 -17.03 13.87 -15.22
CA PRO A 126 -16.17 13.11 -14.32
C PRO A 126 -15.34 14.04 -13.43
N SER A 127 -15.26 13.73 -12.15
CA SER A 127 -14.33 14.40 -11.23
C SER A 127 -12.87 14.06 -11.58
N THR A 128 -11.92 14.80 -11.00
CA THR A 128 -10.49 14.42 -11.05
C THR A 128 -10.29 13.00 -10.52
N PHE A 129 -10.95 12.66 -9.40
CA PHE A 129 -10.93 11.30 -8.86
C PHE A 129 -11.42 10.26 -9.88
N ALA A 130 -12.51 10.52 -10.60
CA ALA A 130 -13.03 9.60 -11.59
C ALA A 130 -12.05 9.39 -12.76
N ASN A 131 -11.37 10.45 -13.20
CA ASN A 131 -10.36 10.32 -14.25
C ASN A 131 -9.17 9.50 -13.76
N ASP A 132 -8.65 9.83 -12.58
CA ASP A 132 -7.54 9.17 -11.89
C ASP A 132 -7.83 7.68 -11.60
N PHE A 133 -9.07 7.38 -11.21
CA PHE A 133 -9.57 6.03 -10.95
C PHE A 133 -9.59 5.15 -12.21
N LEU A 134 -9.69 5.74 -13.40
CA LEU A 134 -9.71 4.98 -14.66
C LEU A 134 -8.31 4.68 -15.21
N VAL A 135 -7.26 5.26 -14.63
CA VAL A 135 -5.87 5.05 -15.06
C VAL A 135 -5.36 3.70 -14.55
N SER A 136 -4.61 2.98 -15.39
CA SER A 136 -3.99 1.71 -15.00
C SER A 136 -2.83 1.93 -14.03
N ALA A 137 -2.53 0.91 -13.21
CA ALA A 137 -1.33 0.90 -12.37
C ALA A 137 -0.05 1.18 -13.17
N ARG A 138 0.06 0.56 -14.35
CA ARG A 138 1.22 0.71 -15.23
C ARG A 138 1.35 2.14 -15.73
N ASP A 139 0.28 2.77 -16.17
CA ASP A 139 0.33 4.13 -16.70
C ASP A 139 0.74 5.13 -15.61
N VAL A 140 0.20 4.98 -14.39
CA VAL A 140 0.63 5.81 -13.25
C VAL A 140 2.12 5.60 -12.95
N LEU A 141 2.57 4.36 -12.80
CA LEU A 141 3.97 4.10 -12.44
C LEU A 141 4.96 4.54 -13.54
N THR A 142 4.63 4.35 -14.80
CA THR A 142 5.51 4.70 -15.93
C THR A 142 5.48 6.18 -16.29
N SER A 143 4.43 6.91 -15.92
CA SER A 143 4.36 8.37 -16.07
C SER A 143 5.11 9.11 -14.95
N LEU A 144 5.08 8.59 -13.72
CA LEU A 144 5.72 9.22 -12.57
C LEU A 144 7.19 8.84 -12.38
N TYR A 145 7.58 7.62 -12.78
CA TYR A 145 8.89 7.08 -12.42
C TYR A 145 9.66 6.56 -13.64
N LYS A 146 10.97 6.77 -13.63
CA LYS A 146 11.91 6.26 -14.64
C LYS A 146 12.64 5.00 -14.17
N SER A 147 12.85 4.87 -12.85
CA SER A 147 13.56 3.74 -12.27
C SER A 147 12.73 2.47 -12.32
N GLU A 148 13.20 1.45 -13.05
CA GLU A 148 12.61 0.11 -13.03
C GLU A 148 12.59 -0.50 -11.62
N ALA A 149 13.58 -0.17 -10.77
CA ALA A 149 13.61 -0.66 -9.39
C ALA A 149 12.51 0.00 -8.54
N TRP A 150 12.25 1.28 -8.76
CA TRP A 150 11.18 1.98 -8.04
C TRP A 150 9.79 1.56 -8.52
N GLN A 151 9.61 1.42 -9.84
CA GLN A 151 8.41 0.82 -10.40
C GLN A 151 8.20 -0.62 -9.87
N GLY A 152 9.29 -1.41 -9.80
CA GLY A 152 9.24 -2.81 -9.36
C GLY A 152 8.88 -2.99 -7.89
N ILE A 153 9.29 -2.10 -7.00
CA ILE A 153 8.90 -2.18 -5.58
C ILE A 153 7.44 -1.78 -5.35
N LEU A 154 6.88 -0.93 -6.22
CA LEU A 154 5.48 -0.48 -6.14
C LEU A 154 4.51 -1.41 -6.87
N ALA A 155 4.96 -2.11 -7.91
CA ALA A 155 4.10 -3.00 -8.70
C ALA A 155 3.28 -4.02 -7.87
N PRO A 156 3.82 -4.71 -6.85
CA PRO A 156 3.02 -5.66 -6.07
C PRO A 156 1.85 -5.03 -5.31
N TRP A 157 2.00 -3.79 -4.84
CA TRP A 157 0.97 -3.05 -4.10
C TRP A 157 -0.23 -2.75 -5.01
N VAL A 158 0.04 -2.44 -6.27
CA VAL A 158 -1.02 -2.25 -7.27
C VAL A 158 -1.63 -3.56 -7.75
N LEU A 159 -1.07 -4.74 -7.44
CA LEU A 159 -1.54 -6.04 -7.95
C LEU A 159 -2.13 -6.96 -6.87
N HIS A 160 -2.08 -6.56 -5.59
CA HIS A 160 -2.44 -7.43 -4.46
C HIS A 160 -3.95 -7.74 -4.37
N SER A 161 -4.78 -7.01 -5.12
CA SER A 161 -6.24 -7.18 -5.22
C SER A 161 -6.68 -8.32 -6.15
N GLY A 162 -5.74 -8.99 -6.85
CA GLY A 162 -6.02 -10.10 -7.79
C GLY A 162 -6.29 -9.68 -9.24
N HIS A 163 -6.05 -8.41 -9.58
CA HIS A 163 -6.24 -7.82 -10.89
C HIS A 163 -4.94 -7.74 -11.71
N GLY A 164 -5.06 -7.65 -13.04
CA GLY A 164 -3.92 -7.51 -13.95
C GLY A 164 -3.34 -6.08 -13.96
N PRO A 165 -2.08 -5.88 -14.39
CA PRO A 165 -1.43 -4.56 -14.39
C PRO A 165 -2.04 -3.52 -15.33
N GLU A 166 -2.89 -3.98 -16.26
CA GLU A 166 -3.62 -3.14 -17.22
C GLU A 166 -5.03 -2.81 -16.73
N ASP A 167 -5.49 -3.41 -15.63
CA ASP A 167 -6.81 -3.14 -15.07
C ASP A 167 -6.83 -1.73 -14.45
N ALA A 168 -7.92 -1.00 -14.65
CA ALA A 168 -8.14 0.32 -14.04
C ALA A 168 -8.23 0.22 -12.51
N ASN A 169 -8.15 1.38 -11.83
CA ASN A 169 -8.41 1.62 -10.39
C ASN A 169 -7.45 1.06 -9.33
N GLN A 170 -6.42 0.33 -9.75
CA GLN A 170 -5.57 -0.42 -8.85
C GLN A 170 -4.76 0.44 -7.87
N TRP A 171 -4.33 1.63 -8.28
CA TRP A 171 -3.39 2.46 -7.51
C TRP A 171 -4.05 3.29 -6.41
N ILE A 172 -5.36 3.55 -6.51
CA ILE A 172 -6.14 4.31 -5.51
C ILE A 172 -6.63 3.42 -4.36
N LEU A 173 -6.75 2.10 -4.58
CA LEU A 173 -7.41 1.18 -3.64
C LEU A 173 -6.47 0.52 -2.60
N ASP A 174 -5.15 0.72 -2.69
CA ASP A 174 -4.20 0.16 -1.72
C ASP A 174 -3.66 1.19 -0.71
N THR A 175 -4.38 1.39 0.39
CA THR A 175 -3.89 2.22 1.51
C THR A 175 -4.09 1.60 2.89
N ARG A 176 -4.26 0.27 3.01
CA ARG A 176 -4.43 -0.38 4.33
C ARG A 176 -3.18 -0.33 5.25
N SER A 177 -2.12 0.37 4.86
CA SER A 177 -0.84 0.44 5.56
C SER A 177 -0.42 1.86 6.02
N LEU A 178 -1.27 2.89 5.88
CA LEU A 178 -0.91 4.29 6.19
C LEU A 178 -1.48 4.85 7.52
N HIS A 179 -1.80 3.99 8.49
CA HIS A 179 -2.17 4.41 9.84
C HIS A 179 -1.39 3.64 10.90
#